data_AF-A0A9P8AV55-F1
#
_entry.id   AF-A0A9P8AV55-F1
#
_cell.length_a   1.000
_cell.length_b   1.000
_cell.length_c   1.000
_cell.angle_alpha   90.00
_cell.angle_beta   90.00
_cell.angle_gamma   90.00
#
_symmetry.space_group_name_H-M   'P 1'
#
loop_
_entity.id
_entity.type
_entity.pdbx_description
1 polymer ?
#
loop_
_entity_poly.entity_id
_entity_poly.type
_entity_poly.pdbx_seq_one_letter_code
_entity_poly.pdbx_strand_id
1 'polypeptide(L)'
;MYNLFSSNIDGDTNYKPWFDKTAAIYASKKYKPVALKIKPVLATLPGKFKIIYNIKEDPLKDLSELSTKPPEFILTLRYIMERKEYIDSIYNSNFL
;
A
#
# COMPACT_ATOMS: atom_id res chain seq x y z
N MET A 1 -23.98 20.14 18.08
CA MET A 1 -24.15 20.45 19.53
C MET A 1 -25.36 19.64 19.96
N TYR A 2 -25.29 18.68 20.89
CA TYR A 2 -24.89 18.80 22.30
C TYR A 2 -24.19 17.52 22.79
N ASN A 3 -23.21 17.69 23.68
CA ASN A 3 -22.64 16.63 24.52
C ASN A 3 -23.45 16.54 25.83
N LEU A 4 -23.01 15.71 26.80
CA LEU A 4 -23.54 15.43 28.16
C LEU A 4 -24.30 14.08 28.17
N PHE A 5 -23.92 13.01 28.88
CA PHE A 5 -23.23 12.86 30.15
C PHE A 5 -22.48 11.51 30.19
N SER A 6 -21.26 11.50 30.74
CA SER A 6 -20.67 10.27 31.26
C SER A 6 -21.41 9.89 32.54
N SER A 7 -22.08 8.74 32.58
CA SER A 7 -22.56 8.16 33.83
C SER A 7 -21.60 7.05 34.25
N ASN A 8 -20.71 7.38 35.18
CA ASN A 8 -20.19 6.40 36.13
C ASN A 8 -21.40 5.83 36.87
N ILE A 9 -21.66 4.52 36.72
CA ILE A 9 -22.67 3.82 37.52
C ILE A 9 -21.90 2.86 38.42
N ASP A 10 -21.49 3.37 39.57
CA ASP A 10 -21.24 2.56 40.74
C ASP A 10 -22.61 2.23 41.37
N GLY A 11 -23.06 0.96 41.24
CA GLY A 11 -24.15 0.39 42.03
C GLY A 11 -25.42 -0.03 41.28
N ASP A 12 -25.58 -1.35 41.09
CA ASP A 12 -26.75 -2.15 41.47
C ASP A 12 -26.53 -3.62 41.02
N THR A 13 -26.41 -4.56 41.96
CA THR A 13 -26.28 -6.00 41.67
C THR A 13 -27.61 -6.68 41.28
N ASN A 14 -28.71 -5.93 41.15
CA ASN A 14 -30.06 -6.42 40.82
C ASN A 14 -30.63 -5.91 39.49
N TYR A 15 -29.79 -5.55 38.52
CA TYR A 15 -30.31 -5.18 37.19
C TYR A 15 -30.81 -6.41 36.40
N LYS A 16 -32.13 -6.53 36.23
CA LYS A 16 -32.79 -7.46 35.29
C LYS A 16 -33.06 -6.71 33.98
N PRO A 17 -32.28 -6.92 32.90
CA PRO A 17 -32.57 -6.27 31.63
C PRO A 17 -33.93 -6.73 31.08
N TRP A 18 -34.70 -5.82 30.46
CA TRP A 18 -36.01 -6.15 29.86
C TRP A 18 -35.89 -6.97 28.57
N PHE A 19 -34.66 -7.12 28.05
CA PHE A 19 -34.36 -7.97 26.90
C PHE A 19 -33.98 -9.38 27.34
N ASP A 20 -34.40 -10.36 26.55
CA ASP A 20 -34.17 -11.76 26.81
C ASP A 20 -32.65 -12.08 26.80
N LYS A 21 -32.14 -12.69 27.88
CA LYS A 21 -30.69 -12.95 28.05
C LYS A 21 -30.13 -13.82 26.93
N THR A 22 -30.97 -14.66 26.35
CA THR A 22 -30.70 -15.46 25.15
C THR A 22 -30.32 -14.58 23.96
N ALA A 23 -31.05 -13.48 23.70
CA ALA A 23 -30.76 -12.55 22.61
C ALA A 23 -29.39 -11.88 22.75
N ALA A 24 -28.97 -11.54 23.98
CA ALA A 24 -27.63 -11.02 24.25
C ALA A 24 -26.52 -12.07 24.02
N ILE A 25 -26.79 -13.35 24.30
CA ILE A 25 -25.88 -14.47 24.01
C ILE A 25 -25.77 -14.72 22.50
N TYR A 26 -26.87 -14.59 21.74
CA TYR A 26 -26.85 -14.71 20.28
C TYR A 26 -26.18 -13.50 19.60
N ALA A 27 -26.41 -12.28 20.10
CA ALA A 27 -25.74 -11.07 19.62
C ALA A 27 -24.23 -11.05 19.92
N SER A 28 -23.80 -11.63 21.04
CA SER A 28 -22.37 -11.77 21.38
C SER A 28 -21.67 -12.88 20.59
N LYS A 29 -22.40 -13.87 20.07
CA LYS A 29 -21.90 -14.90 19.14
C LYS A 29 -21.92 -14.47 17.67
N LYS A 30 -21.86 -13.17 17.38
CA LYS A 30 -21.72 -12.67 16.01
C LYS A 30 -20.44 -13.22 15.37
N TYR A 31 -20.57 -13.85 14.20
CA TYR A 31 -19.44 -14.41 13.47
C TYR A 31 -18.39 -13.31 13.21
N LYS A 32 -17.16 -13.50 13.71
CA LYS A 32 -16.08 -12.53 13.45
C LYS A 32 -15.70 -12.58 11.96
N PRO A 33 -15.64 -11.44 11.26
CA PRO A 33 -15.30 -11.40 9.84
C PRO A 33 -13.90 -11.98 9.60
N VAL A 34 -13.74 -12.69 8.48
CA VAL A 34 -12.48 -13.39 8.11
C VAL A 34 -11.27 -12.46 8.11
N ALA A 35 -11.43 -11.22 7.67
CA ALA A 35 -10.36 -10.22 7.68
C ALA A 35 -9.80 -9.95 9.09
N LEU A 36 -10.62 -10.06 10.15
CA LEU A 36 -10.21 -9.91 11.54
C LEU A 36 -9.66 -11.21 12.16
N LYS A 37 -9.65 -12.32 11.43
CA LYS A 37 -9.07 -13.61 11.85
C LYS A 37 -7.64 -13.80 11.36
N ILE A 38 -7.15 -12.95 10.46
CA ILE A 38 -5.81 -13.07 9.92
C ILE A 38 -4.82 -12.65 11.01
N LYS A 39 -4.06 -13.60 11.53
CA LYS A 39 -2.91 -13.33 12.40
C LYS A 39 -1.67 -13.23 11.52
N PRO A 40 -1.10 -12.04 11.29
CA PRO A 40 0.15 -11.95 10.54
C PRO A 40 1.22 -12.73 11.30
N VAL A 41 2.00 -13.51 10.56
CA VAL A 41 3.18 -14.14 11.13
C VAL A 41 4.21 -13.03 11.34
N LEU A 42 4.35 -12.57 12.59
CA LEU A 42 5.33 -11.54 12.98
C LEU A 42 6.79 -12.06 12.91
N ALA A 43 6.98 -13.32 12.51
CA ALA A 43 8.31 -13.89 12.37
C ALA A 43 9.05 -13.23 11.20
N THR A 44 10.35 -13.06 11.38
CA THR A 44 11.24 -12.62 10.30
C THR A 44 11.19 -13.61 9.14
N LEU A 45 11.22 -13.10 7.90
CA LEU A 45 11.29 -13.93 6.70
C LEU A 45 12.44 -14.95 6.84
N PRO A 46 12.17 -16.27 6.77
CA PRO A 46 13.19 -17.29 6.94
C PRO A 46 14.35 -17.08 5.96
N GLY A 47 15.58 -17.32 6.42
CA GLY A 47 16.80 -17.14 5.61
C GLY A 47 16.75 -17.87 4.27
N LYS A 48 16.10 -19.04 4.22
CA LYS A 48 15.89 -19.82 2.98
C LYS A 48 15.11 -19.10 1.88
N PHE A 49 14.35 -18.06 2.23
CA PHE A 49 13.61 -17.22 1.28
C PHE A 49 14.23 -15.83 1.11
N LYS A 50 15.35 -15.54 1.78
CA LYS A 50 16.07 -14.29 1.59
C LYS A 50 16.90 -14.38 0.32
N ILE A 51 16.74 -13.41 -0.56
CA ILE A 51 17.61 -13.22 -1.71
C ILE A 51 18.93 -12.63 -1.19
N ILE A 52 20.03 -13.34 -1.39
CA ILE A 52 21.38 -12.89 -1.02
C ILE A 52 22.06 -12.40 -2.30
N TYR A 53 22.30 -11.09 -2.42
CA TYR A 53 23.07 -10.53 -3.51
C TYR A 53 24.56 -10.63 -3.20
N ASN A 54 25.30 -11.42 -3.99
CA ASN A 54 26.75 -11.56 -3.85
C ASN A 54 27.46 -10.66 -4.87
N ILE A 55 27.41 -9.34 -4.63
CA ILE A 55 28.05 -8.34 -5.49
C ILE A 55 29.52 -8.25 -5.08
N LYS A 56 30.40 -8.96 -5.80
CA LYS A 56 31.83 -9.05 -5.50
C LYS A 56 32.65 -7.93 -6.14
N GLU A 57 32.21 -7.44 -7.28
CA GLU A 57 32.90 -6.46 -8.12
C GLU A 57 31.89 -5.41 -8.59
N ASP A 58 32.38 -4.32 -9.18
CA ASP A 58 31.52 -3.29 -9.77
C ASP A 58 30.70 -3.91 -10.92
N PRO A 59 29.36 -4.02 -10.78
CA PRO A 59 28.52 -4.63 -11.81
C PRO A 59 28.50 -3.82 -13.11
N LEU A 60 28.95 -2.56 -13.09
CA LEU A 60 28.97 -1.68 -14.25
C LEU A 60 30.25 -1.77 -15.08
N LYS A 61 31.30 -2.42 -14.56
CA LYS A 61 32.65 -2.40 -15.13
C LYS A 61 32.73 -2.96 -16.56
N ASP A 62 31.92 -3.97 -16.86
CA ASP A 62 31.89 -4.63 -18.18
C ASP A 62 30.85 -4.01 -19.13
N LEU A 63 30.05 -3.05 -18.65
CA LEU A 63 29.06 -2.37 -19.48
C LEU A 63 29.72 -1.28 -20.32
N SER A 64 29.37 -1.22 -21.59
CA SER A 64 29.77 -0.13 -22.47
C SER A 64 29.14 1.18 -22.01
N GLU A 65 29.92 2.26 -22.02
CA GLU A 65 29.40 3.60 -21.78
C GLU A 65 28.36 3.97 -22.86
N LEU A 66 27.17 4.39 -22.41
CA LEU A 66 26.11 4.86 -23.30
C LEU A 66 26.27 6.35 -23.58
N SER A 67 25.91 6.78 -24.79
CA SER A 67 25.80 8.21 -25.09
C SER A 67 24.75 8.85 -24.20
N THR A 68 25.16 9.87 -23.45
CA THR A 68 24.27 10.69 -22.63
C THR A 68 23.37 11.59 -23.46
N LYS A 69 23.74 11.83 -24.72
CA LYS A 69 22.96 12.65 -25.66
C LYS A 69 22.13 11.73 -26.55
N PRO A 70 20.79 11.91 -26.60
CA PRO A 70 19.97 11.21 -27.56
C PRO A 70 20.34 11.64 -28.99
N PRO A 71 20.10 10.78 -29.99
CA PRO A 71 20.29 11.14 -31.38
C PRO A 71 19.34 12.28 -31.79
N GLU A 72 19.70 13.00 -32.86
CA GLU A 72 18.83 14.01 -33.45
C GLU A 72 17.51 13.39 -33.93
N PHE A 73 16.43 14.16 -33.83
CA PHE A 73 15.11 13.71 -34.22
C PHE A 73 15.01 13.51 -35.73
N ILE A 74 14.50 12.33 -36.15
CA ILE A 74 14.22 12.00 -37.55
C ILE A 74 12.75 11.64 -37.69
N LEU A 75 12.07 12.29 -38.64
CA LEU A 75 10.68 11.99 -38.98
C LEU A 75 10.54 10.54 -39.44
N THR A 76 9.73 9.77 -38.75
CA THR A 76 9.42 8.37 -39.10
C THR A 76 7.92 8.21 -39.35
N LEU A 77 7.52 7.11 -40.00
CA LEU A 77 6.11 6.85 -40.38
C LEU A 77 5.13 6.97 -39.21
N ARG A 78 5.58 6.69 -37.98
CA ARG A 78 4.73 6.72 -36.77
C ARG A 78 4.97 7.95 -35.89
N TYR A 79 6.17 8.53 -35.92
CA TYR A 79 6.56 9.65 -35.07
C TYR A 79 6.86 10.87 -35.95
N ILE A 80 5.87 11.77 -36.00
CA ILE A 80 5.82 12.96 -36.83
C ILE A 80 6.16 14.22 -36.00
N MET A 81 6.49 15.32 -36.68
CA MET A 81 6.94 16.57 -36.05
C MET A 81 5.94 17.07 -35.00
N GLU A 82 4.64 17.06 -35.34
CA GLU A 82 3.57 17.49 -34.46
C GLU A 82 3.56 16.73 -33.13
N ARG A 83 3.81 15.41 -33.16
CA ARG A 83 3.89 14.59 -31.94
C ARG A 83 5.13 14.94 -31.12
N LYS A 84 6.24 15.25 -31.78
CA LYS A 84 7.48 15.68 -31.13
C LYS A 84 7.29 17.04 -30.44
N GLU A 85 6.71 18.01 -31.13
CA GLU A 85 6.39 19.33 -30.57
C GLU A 85 5.39 19.25 -29.41
N TYR A 86 4.36 18.41 -29.52
CA TYR A 86 3.42 18.17 -28.44
C TYR A 86 4.12 17.62 -27.18
N ILE A 87 4.98 16.62 -27.35
CA ILE A 87 5.76 16.04 -26.25
C ILE A 87 6.70 17.09 -25.65
N ASP A 88 7.44 17.83 -26.49
CA ASP A 88 8.33 18.91 -26.04
C ASP A 88 7.57 20.04 -25.30
N SER A 89 6.29 20.29 -25.65
CA SER A 89 5.45 21.27 -24.95
C SER A 89 5.02 20.81 -23.55
N ILE A 90 4.80 19.50 -23.36
CA ILE A 90 4.39 18.92 -22.07
C ILE A 90 5.58 18.81 -21.14
N TYR A 91 6.70 18.36 -21.68
CA TYR A 91 7.92 18.13 -20.94
C TYR A 91 8.83 19.35 -21.09
N ASN A 92 8.71 20.29 -20.15
CA ASN A 92 9.76 21.29 -19.96
C ASN A 92 11.10 20.55 -19.75
N SER A 93 12.14 20.99 -20.45
CA SER A 93 13.57 20.59 -20.60
C SER A 93 14.27 19.64 -19.60
N ASN A 94 13.61 19.19 -18.53
CA ASN A 94 14.07 18.25 -17.51
C ASN A 94 13.55 16.81 -17.69
N PHE A 95 13.02 16.43 -18.86
CA PHE A 95 12.76 15.02 -19.13
C PHE A 95 14.00 14.38 -19.76
N LEU A 96 15.01 14.18 -18.91
CA LEU A 96 16.12 13.20 -18.92
C LEU A 96 17.15 13.62 -17.86
#